data_AF-X0XCF3-F1
#
_entry.id   AF-X0XCF3-F1
#
_cell.length_a   1.000
_cell.length_b   1.000
_cell.length_c   1.000
_cell.angle_alpha   90.00
_cell.angle_beta   90.00
_cell.angle_gamma   90.00
#
_symmetry.space_group_name_H-M   'P 1'
#
loop_
_entity.id
_entity.type
_entity.pdbx_description
1 polymer ?
#
loop_
_entity_poly.entity_id
_entity_poly.type
_entity_poly.pdbx_seq_one_letter_code
_entity_poly.pdbx_strand_id
1 'polypeptide(L)'
;TLEELFEVANLLYHQPVPKGNRVAILTNGGGPGIMTADACVDRGLELHILSDESVSKLKSFLPSRASLTNPIDMTAEASAEEYSRSLEILLRDDGIDIVIVIFIPPILVQAEAVANAIRELAPEFRRRGKTLVVSFMGSRGAGIEYDSKDGGCIPNFTFPEHTAVALAGAWDYSQWLQRPKGVVPKLTGINKEKAREIVASALEQSSTRPLWLEASSISDLLNSYGIQVAVSESVKTAEDAARVAEKIGFP
;
A
#
# COMPACT_ATOMS: atom_id res chain seq x y z
N THR A 1 2.59 -3.54 -10.92
CA THR A 1 1.67 -4.51 -11.56
C THR A 1 0.36 -4.54 -10.78
N LEU A 2 -0.64 -5.34 -11.19
CA LEU A 2 -1.88 -5.51 -10.41
C LEU A 2 -1.62 -6.15 -9.05
N GLU A 3 -0.65 -7.07 -8.98
CA GLU A 3 -0.22 -7.72 -7.73
C GLU A 3 0.31 -6.69 -6.74
N GLU A 4 1.25 -5.83 -7.17
CA GLU A 4 1.80 -4.75 -6.34
C GLU A 4 0.70 -3.81 -5.82
N LEU A 5 -0.32 -3.51 -6.64
CA LEU A 5 -1.46 -2.69 -6.22
C LEU A 5 -2.21 -3.34 -5.04
N PHE A 6 -2.50 -4.65 -5.14
CA PHE A 6 -3.19 -5.38 -4.08
C PHE A 6 -2.34 -5.55 -2.84
N GLU A 7 -1.03 -5.75 -2.99
CA GLU A 7 -0.08 -5.82 -1.89
C GLU A 7 -0.02 -4.51 -1.09
N VAL A 8 0.08 -3.37 -1.77
CA VAL A 8 0.04 -2.04 -1.13
C VAL A 8 -1.32 -1.78 -0.48
N ALA A 9 -2.42 -2.10 -1.16
CA ALA A 9 -3.77 -1.89 -0.62
C ALA A 9 -4.02 -2.76 0.63
N ASN A 10 -3.62 -4.03 0.60
CA ASN A 10 -3.72 -4.96 1.72
C ASN A 10 -2.91 -4.47 2.93
N LEU A 11 -1.69 -3.97 2.68
CA LEU A 11 -0.85 -3.36 3.71
C LEU A 11 -1.54 -2.16 4.36
N LEU A 12 -1.96 -1.18 3.55
CA LEU A 12 -2.57 0.07 4.03
C LEU A 12 -3.92 -0.15 4.73
N TYR A 13 -4.64 -1.21 4.37
CA TYR A 13 -5.90 -1.56 5.04
C TYR A 13 -5.67 -2.09 6.46
N HIS A 14 -4.61 -2.86 6.67
CA HIS A 14 -4.39 -3.59 7.93
C HIS A 14 -3.40 -2.94 8.89
N GLN A 15 -2.48 -2.13 8.38
CA GLN A 15 -1.38 -1.55 9.15
C GLN A 15 -1.39 -0.02 9.14
N PRO A 16 -0.84 0.64 10.18
CA PRO A 16 -0.63 2.08 10.12
C PRO A 16 0.26 2.43 8.93
N VAL A 17 -0.03 3.57 8.30
CA VAL A 17 0.82 4.13 7.25
C VAL A 17 2.20 4.43 7.86
N PRO A 18 3.31 3.97 7.25
CA PRO A 18 4.64 4.22 7.76
C PRO A 18 4.90 5.73 7.91
N LYS A 19 5.39 6.13 9.09
CA LYS A 19 5.78 7.53 9.37
C LYS A 19 7.15 7.88 8.80
N GLY A 20 7.96 6.87 8.52
CA GLY A 20 9.28 6.97 7.91
C GLY A 20 9.60 5.69 7.13
N ASN A 21 10.80 5.66 6.54
CA ASN A 21 11.29 4.59 5.68
C ASN A 21 12.35 3.71 6.36
N ARG A 22 12.55 3.81 7.68
CA ARG A 22 13.57 3.05 8.43
C ARG A 22 13.05 1.67 8.82
N VAL A 23 13.64 0.64 8.23
CA VAL A 23 13.24 -0.76 8.29
C VAL A 23 14.18 -1.55 9.18
N ALA A 24 13.63 -2.42 10.04
CA ALA A 24 14.37 -3.52 10.65
C ALA A 24 13.84 -4.86 10.13
N ILE A 25 14.74 -5.74 9.71
CA ILE A 25 14.42 -7.07 9.22
C ILE A 25 14.83 -8.10 10.29
N LEU A 26 13.88 -8.93 10.71
CA LEU A 26 14.10 -10.03 11.65
C LEU A 26 13.85 -11.36 10.93
N THR A 27 14.84 -12.24 10.88
CA THR A 27 14.77 -13.48 10.10
C THR A 27 15.37 -14.68 10.85
N ASN A 28 14.91 -15.89 10.54
CA ASN A 28 15.59 -17.15 10.90
C ASN A 28 16.38 -17.75 9.72
N GLY A 29 16.50 -17.03 8.60
CA GLY A 29 17.31 -17.44 7.45
C GLY A 29 17.96 -16.26 6.75
N GLY A 30 19.29 -16.28 6.69
CA GLY A 30 20.08 -15.18 6.13
C GLY A 30 19.82 -14.90 4.65
N GLY A 31 19.68 -15.92 3.79
CA GLY A 31 19.46 -15.73 2.35
C GLY A 31 18.24 -14.83 2.03
N PRO A 32 17.03 -15.22 2.47
CA PRO A 32 15.84 -14.37 2.31
C PRO A 32 15.95 -13.01 3.01
N GLY A 33 16.67 -12.94 4.13
CA GLY A 33 16.99 -11.67 4.80
C GLY A 33 17.77 -10.71 3.90
N ILE A 34 18.85 -11.17 3.27
CA ILE A 34 19.68 -10.36 2.36
C ILE A 34 18.88 -9.94 1.12
N MET A 35 18.14 -10.86 0.49
CA MET A 35 17.28 -10.51 -0.65
C MET A 35 16.27 -9.41 -0.30
N THR A 36 15.68 -9.49 0.89
CA THR A 36 14.72 -8.48 1.37
C THR A 36 15.41 -7.15 1.66
N ALA A 37 16.61 -7.18 2.22
CA ALA A 37 17.43 -6.01 2.46
C ALA A 37 17.76 -5.28 1.15
N ASP A 38 18.26 -6.01 0.14
CA ASP A 38 18.55 -5.47 -1.18
C ASP A 38 17.27 -4.87 -1.81
N ALA A 39 16.15 -5.60 -1.76
CA ALA A 39 14.87 -5.13 -2.28
C ALA A 39 14.34 -3.86 -1.57
N CYS A 40 14.61 -3.70 -0.27
CA CYS A 40 14.30 -2.49 0.50
C CYS A 40 15.15 -1.31 0.02
N VAL A 41 16.46 -1.49 -0.04
CA VAL A 41 17.41 -0.44 -0.46
C VAL A 41 17.13 0.03 -1.88
N ASP A 42 16.89 -0.90 -2.80
CA ASP A 42 16.57 -0.61 -4.21
C ASP A 42 15.29 0.24 -4.37
N ARG A 43 14.43 0.28 -3.35
CA ARG A 43 13.16 1.01 -3.34
C ARG A 43 13.17 2.23 -2.42
N GLY A 44 14.34 2.64 -1.94
CA GLY A 44 14.48 3.83 -1.09
C GLY A 44 14.01 3.65 0.36
N LEU A 45 13.84 2.40 0.81
CA LEU A 45 13.75 2.09 2.23
C LEU A 45 15.15 2.00 2.83
N GLU A 46 15.29 2.39 4.09
CA GLU A 46 16.58 2.48 4.78
C GLU A 46 16.69 1.37 5.82
N LEU A 47 17.75 0.56 5.77
CA LEU A 47 18.01 -0.43 6.83
C LEU A 47 18.51 0.30 8.07
N HIS A 48 17.69 0.29 9.13
CA HIS A 48 18.03 0.91 10.39
C HIS A 48 19.27 0.26 11.01
N ILE A 49 20.21 1.09 11.48
CA ILE A 49 21.35 0.65 12.28
C ILE A 49 20.86 0.58 13.73
N LEU A 50 20.80 -0.64 14.28
CA LEU A 50 20.35 -0.86 15.65
C LEU A 50 21.24 -0.12 16.65
N SER A 51 20.64 0.42 17.71
CA SER A 51 21.38 1.01 18.82
C SER A 51 22.23 -0.03 19.55
N ASP A 52 23.33 0.40 20.18
CA ASP A 52 24.17 -0.47 21.02
C ASP A 52 23.35 -1.14 22.14
N GLU A 53 22.34 -0.45 22.65
CA GLU A 53 21.40 -0.99 23.64
C GLU A 53 20.57 -2.14 23.05
N SER A 54 19.98 -1.95 21.86
CA SER A 54 19.22 -3.00 21.15
C SER A 54 20.11 -4.20 20.86
N VAL A 55 21.32 -3.99 20.34
CA VAL A 55 22.30 -5.06 20.06
C VAL A 55 22.68 -5.81 21.33
N SER A 56 22.95 -5.10 22.44
CA SER A 56 23.31 -5.72 23.71
C SER A 56 22.18 -6.58 24.28
N LYS A 57 20.92 -6.13 24.17
CA LYS A 57 19.75 -6.90 24.63
C LYS A 57 19.50 -8.14 23.76
N LEU A 58 19.63 -8.02 22.43
CA LEU A 58 19.53 -9.17 21.52
C LEU A 58 20.60 -10.21 21.83
N LYS A 59 21.85 -9.77 22.03
CA LYS A 59 23.00 -10.63 22.35
C LYS A 59 22.84 -11.41 23.67
N SER A 60 22.01 -10.95 24.61
CA SER A 60 21.88 -11.60 25.92
C SER A 60 21.11 -12.93 25.86
N PHE A 61 20.39 -13.21 24.77
CA PHE A 61 19.60 -14.43 24.63
C PHE A 61 19.73 -15.12 23.27
N LEU A 62 20.07 -14.39 22.21
CA LEU A 62 20.34 -15.00 20.91
C LEU A 62 21.69 -15.75 20.90
N PRO A 63 21.81 -16.83 20.12
CA PRO A 63 23.05 -17.59 20.03
C PRO A 63 24.20 -16.75 19.45
N SER A 64 25.44 -17.08 19.80
CA SER A 64 26.64 -16.34 19.33
C SER A 64 26.83 -16.32 17.81
N ARG A 65 26.19 -17.25 17.11
CA ARG A 65 26.17 -17.40 15.65
C ARG A 65 25.10 -16.53 14.96
N ALA A 66 24.19 -15.91 15.73
CA ALA A 66 23.22 -14.98 15.19
C ALA A 66 23.93 -13.72 14.66
N SER A 67 23.44 -13.18 13.55
CA SER A 67 23.85 -11.86 13.07
C SER A 67 22.98 -10.80 13.71
N LEU A 68 23.60 -9.83 14.40
CA LEU A 68 22.90 -8.73 15.07
C LEU A 68 23.00 -7.40 14.31
N THR A 69 23.48 -7.43 13.07
CA THR A 69 23.31 -6.33 12.13
C THR A 69 21.90 -6.38 11.53
N ASN A 70 21.54 -5.47 10.64
CA ASN A 70 20.27 -5.52 9.92
C ASN A 70 20.53 -6.04 8.50
N PRO A 71 19.98 -7.19 8.07
CA PRO A 71 19.01 -8.05 8.76
C PRO A 71 19.54 -8.77 10.00
N ILE A 72 18.68 -8.90 11.01
CA ILE A 72 18.91 -9.66 12.24
C ILE A 72 18.61 -11.13 11.95
N ASP A 73 19.66 -11.94 11.80
CA ASP A 73 19.54 -13.38 11.54
C ASP A 73 19.66 -14.16 12.86
N MET A 74 18.53 -14.64 13.36
CA MET A 74 18.42 -15.42 14.59
C MET A 74 18.80 -16.89 14.40
N THR A 75 19.16 -17.31 13.19
CA THR A 75 19.42 -18.70 12.77
C THR A 75 18.18 -19.59 12.71
N ALA A 76 18.30 -20.72 12.01
CA ALA A 76 17.17 -21.58 11.63
C ALA A 76 16.35 -22.13 12.81
N GLU A 77 16.99 -22.31 13.97
CA GLU A 77 16.38 -22.89 15.17
C GLU A 77 15.65 -21.86 16.06
N ALA A 78 15.51 -20.61 15.60
CA ALA A 78 14.87 -19.55 16.36
C ALA A 78 13.45 -19.94 16.83
N SER A 79 13.27 -19.92 18.14
CA SER A 79 12.05 -20.25 18.86
C SER A 79 11.05 -19.09 18.87
N ALA A 80 9.78 -19.38 19.18
CA ALA A 80 8.76 -18.36 19.35
C ALA A 80 9.11 -17.34 20.45
N GLU A 81 9.80 -17.77 21.51
CA GLU A 81 10.29 -16.87 22.57
C GLU A 81 11.35 -15.89 22.02
N GLU A 82 12.29 -16.38 21.21
CA GLU A 82 13.31 -15.54 20.58
C GLU A 82 12.70 -14.51 19.61
N TYR A 83 11.68 -14.90 18.84
CA TYR A 83 10.90 -13.96 18.02
C TYR A 83 10.20 -12.91 18.88
N SER A 84 9.49 -13.31 19.93
CA SER A 84 8.78 -12.39 20.83
C SER A 84 9.74 -11.36 21.45
N ARG A 85 10.82 -11.84 22.09
CA ARG A 85 11.80 -10.98 22.78
C ARG A 85 12.53 -10.06 21.82
N SER A 86 12.86 -10.52 20.61
CA SER A 86 13.50 -9.68 19.59
C SER A 86 12.53 -8.59 19.11
N LEU A 87 11.26 -8.93 18.87
CA LEU A 87 10.24 -7.96 18.48
C LEU A 87 9.96 -6.93 19.56
N GLU A 88 9.97 -7.29 20.84
CA GLU A 88 9.86 -6.34 21.94
C GLU A 88 10.98 -5.30 21.94
N ILE A 89 12.20 -5.71 21.58
CA ILE A 89 13.35 -4.79 21.46
C ILE A 89 13.16 -3.85 20.27
N LEU A 90 12.82 -4.38 19.09
CA LEU A 90 12.58 -3.57 17.88
C LEU A 90 11.39 -2.62 18.02
N LEU A 91 10.34 -3.06 18.73
CA LEU A 91 9.19 -2.24 19.06
C LEU A 91 9.58 -0.98 19.86
N ARG A 92 10.56 -1.10 20.77
CA ARG A 92 11.02 -0.03 21.66
C ARG A 92 12.10 0.87 21.06
N ASP A 93 12.74 0.47 19.97
CA ASP A 93 13.76 1.28 19.29
C ASP A 93 13.10 2.37 18.43
N ASP A 94 13.08 3.62 18.89
CA ASP A 94 12.43 4.75 18.19
C ASP A 94 13.07 5.10 16.83
N GLY A 95 14.21 4.48 16.51
CA GLY A 95 14.83 4.54 15.19
C GLY A 95 14.12 3.73 14.11
N ILE A 96 13.19 2.84 14.48
CA ILE A 96 12.52 1.92 13.57
C ILE A 96 11.08 2.37 13.31
N ASP A 97 10.73 2.55 12.02
CA ASP A 97 9.37 2.86 11.57
C ASP A 97 8.64 1.61 11.09
N ILE A 98 9.38 0.66 10.51
CA ILE A 98 8.87 -0.54 9.85
C ILE A 98 9.62 -1.76 10.37
N VAL A 99 8.89 -2.85 10.68
CA VAL A 99 9.49 -4.15 10.98
C VAL A 99 8.99 -5.21 9.99
N ILE A 100 9.94 -5.90 9.36
CA ILE A 100 9.70 -7.06 8.49
C ILE A 100 10.13 -8.31 9.24
N VAL A 101 9.21 -9.25 9.42
CA VAL A 101 9.51 -10.54 10.04
C VAL A 101 9.49 -11.63 8.99
N ILE A 102 10.60 -12.33 8.83
CA ILE A 102 10.73 -13.47 7.92
C ILE A 102 10.80 -14.73 8.76
N PHE A 103 9.95 -15.69 8.43
CA PHE A 103 9.94 -17.00 9.06
C PHE A 103 9.95 -18.08 7.97
N ILE A 104 10.98 -18.90 7.99
CA ILE A 104 11.13 -20.08 7.15
C ILE A 104 10.86 -21.29 8.05
N PRO A 105 9.75 -22.02 7.90
CA PRO A 105 9.39 -23.12 8.79
C PRO A 105 10.46 -24.23 8.76
N PRO A 106 11.21 -24.46 9.86
CA PRO A 106 12.06 -25.62 9.97
C PRO A 106 11.22 -26.84 10.40
N ILE A 107 11.79 -28.04 10.29
CA ILE A 107 11.08 -29.29 10.62
C ILE A 107 10.61 -29.34 12.09
N LEU A 108 11.35 -28.69 13.01
CA LEU A 108 11.16 -28.82 14.45
C LEU A 108 10.45 -27.63 15.13
N VAL A 109 10.26 -26.50 14.45
CA VAL A 109 9.63 -25.30 15.03
C VAL A 109 8.20 -25.16 14.51
N GLN A 110 7.25 -24.97 15.43
CA GLN A 110 5.85 -24.81 15.08
C GLN A 110 5.58 -23.39 14.59
N ALA A 111 5.21 -23.25 13.32
CA ALA A 111 4.85 -21.97 12.71
C ALA A 111 3.77 -21.21 13.51
N GLU A 112 2.78 -21.92 14.04
CA GLU A 112 1.70 -21.30 14.84
C GLU A 112 2.20 -20.71 16.15
N ALA A 113 3.22 -21.29 16.79
CA ALA A 113 3.79 -20.72 18.01
C ALA A 113 4.48 -19.37 17.72
N VAL A 114 5.22 -19.29 16.61
CA VAL A 114 5.83 -18.04 16.16
C VAL A 114 4.76 -17.03 15.74
N ALA A 115 3.72 -17.46 15.02
CA ALA A 115 2.61 -16.60 14.65
C ALA A 115 1.89 -16.01 15.88
N ASN A 116 1.66 -16.80 16.93
CA ASN A 116 1.11 -16.35 18.20
C ASN A 116 2.01 -15.31 18.90
N ALA A 117 3.32 -15.55 18.96
CA ALA A 117 4.26 -14.60 19.54
C ALA A 117 4.22 -13.23 18.83
N ILE A 118 4.13 -13.22 17.50
CA ILE A 118 3.99 -11.99 16.71
C ILE A 118 2.61 -11.34 16.94
N ARG A 119 1.55 -12.15 16.95
CA ARG A 119 0.14 -11.75 17.18
C ARG A 119 -0.03 -10.98 18.48
N GLU A 120 0.60 -11.43 19.56
CA GLU A 120 0.52 -10.81 20.90
C GLU A 120 1.10 -9.39 20.92
N LEU A 121 2.13 -9.11 20.11
CA LEU A 121 2.80 -7.81 20.06
C LEU A 121 2.18 -6.83 19.06
N ALA A 122 1.42 -7.34 18.08
CA ALA A 122 0.85 -6.54 16.99
C ALA A 122 0.05 -5.30 17.44
N PRO A 123 -0.78 -5.35 18.51
CA PRO A 123 -1.49 -4.17 19.00
C PRO A 123 -0.55 -3.06 19.50
N GLU A 124 0.60 -3.40 20.10
CA GLU A 124 1.59 -2.39 20.53
C GLU A 124 2.30 -1.72 19.35
N PHE A 125 2.66 -2.49 18.31
CA PHE A 125 3.20 -1.92 17.07
C PHE A 125 2.25 -0.87 16.49
N ARG A 126 0.96 -1.23 16.38
CA ARG A 126 -0.08 -0.32 15.90
C ARG A 126 -0.25 0.91 16.78
N ARG A 127 -0.27 0.76 18.11
CA ARG A 127 -0.35 1.89 19.07
C ARG A 127 0.81 2.87 18.92
N ARG A 128 2.02 2.37 18.67
CA ARG A 128 3.21 3.21 18.42
C ARG A 128 3.24 3.80 17.01
N GLY A 129 2.36 3.33 16.12
CA GLY A 129 2.31 3.74 14.72
C GLY A 129 3.48 3.18 13.91
N LYS A 130 3.99 2.01 14.30
CA LYS A 130 4.99 1.25 13.55
C LYS A 130 4.30 0.22 12.67
N THR A 131 4.74 0.11 11.42
CA THR A 131 4.19 -0.85 10.45
C THR A 131 4.85 -2.21 10.65
N LEU A 132 4.04 -3.27 10.83
CA LEU A 132 4.52 -4.64 10.99
C LEU A 132 4.02 -5.50 9.84
N VAL A 133 4.92 -6.21 9.16
CA VAL A 133 4.60 -7.17 8.11
C VAL A 133 5.35 -8.47 8.32
N VAL A 134 4.79 -9.57 7.81
CA VAL A 134 5.40 -10.90 7.94
C VAL A 134 5.55 -11.57 6.58
N SER A 135 6.51 -12.48 6.48
CA SER A 135 6.61 -13.44 5.40
C SER A 135 6.87 -14.82 6.00
N PHE A 136 5.80 -15.62 6.11
CA PHE A 136 5.87 -17.02 6.49
C PHE A 136 6.05 -17.86 5.23
N MET A 137 7.30 -18.09 4.85
CA MET A 137 7.65 -18.75 3.60
C MET A 137 7.11 -20.19 3.58
N GLY A 138 6.56 -20.61 2.44
CA GLY A 138 5.97 -21.96 2.29
C GLY A 138 4.57 -22.11 2.89
N SER A 139 4.04 -21.10 3.60
CA SER A 139 2.62 -21.03 3.92
C SER A 139 1.85 -20.33 2.80
N ARG A 140 0.71 -20.90 2.38
CA ARG A 140 -0.28 -20.20 1.56
C ARG A 140 -1.45 -19.82 2.48
N GLY A 141 -1.69 -18.54 2.72
CA GLY A 141 -2.76 -18.15 3.64
C GLY A 141 -2.86 -16.66 3.93
N ALA A 142 -4.00 -16.30 4.52
CA ALA A 142 -4.30 -14.96 5.03
C ALA A 142 -3.29 -14.54 6.12
N GLY A 143 -3.20 -13.23 6.38
CA GLY A 143 -2.31 -12.68 7.39
C GLY A 143 -2.56 -13.18 8.82
N ILE A 144 -1.73 -12.75 9.76
CA ILE A 144 -1.90 -13.09 11.18
C ILE A 144 -2.97 -12.17 11.76
N GLU A 145 -4.19 -12.67 11.89
CA GLU A 145 -5.28 -11.96 12.56
C GLU A 145 -5.02 -11.85 14.07
N TYR A 146 -5.36 -10.71 14.66
CA TYR A 146 -5.29 -10.43 16.10
C TYR A 146 -6.52 -9.67 16.57
N ASP A 147 -6.94 -9.93 17.82
CA ASP A 147 -8.08 -9.25 18.40
C ASP A 147 -7.76 -7.76 18.57
N SER A 148 -8.51 -6.93 17.86
CA SER A 148 -8.48 -5.47 17.98
C SER A 148 -9.88 -4.95 17.69
N LYS A 149 -10.24 -3.79 18.27
CA LYS A 149 -11.54 -3.16 18.04
C LYS A 149 -11.87 -2.93 16.55
N ASP A 150 -10.85 -2.92 15.70
CA ASP A 150 -10.96 -2.71 14.25
C ASP A 150 -10.70 -3.99 13.42
N GLY A 151 -10.57 -5.17 14.04
CA GLY A 151 -10.22 -6.43 13.32
C GLY A 151 -8.78 -6.40 12.78
N GLY A 152 -7.81 -6.45 13.69
CA GLY A 152 -6.40 -6.21 13.33
C GLY A 152 -5.80 -7.42 12.61
N CYS A 153 -5.00 -7.18 11.57
CA CYS A 153 -4.29 -8.26 10.88
C CYS A 153 -2.86 -7.80 10.55
N ILE A 154 -1.93 -8.75 10.55
CA ILE A 154 -0.56 -8.55 10.07
C ILE A 154 -0.47 -9.16 8.67
N PRO A 155 -0.29 -8.35 7.62
CA PRO A 155 -0.18 -8.86 6.26
C PRO A 155 0.94 -9.89 6.12
N ASN A 156 0.62 -11.05 5.53
CA ASN A 156 1.58 -12.11 5.21
C ASN A 156 1.90 -12.10 3.72
N PHE A 157 3.18 -12.02 3.38
CA PHE A 157 3.69 -12.04 2.02
C PHE A 157 4.33 -13.39 1.72
N THR A 158 4.00 -13.97 0.57
CA THR A 158 4.56 -15.29 0.17
C THR A 158 6.07 -15.24 -0.02
N PHE A 159 6.57 -14.16 -0.61
CA PHE A 159 8.00 -13.90 -0.80
C PHE A 159 8.40 -12.64 -0.03
N PRO A 160 9.49 -12.68 0.75
CA PRO A 160 9.81 -11.58 1.64
C PRO A 160 10.27 -10.32 0.90
N GLU A 161 10.87 -10.43 -0.29
CA GLU A 161 11.22 -9.28 -1.14
C GLU A 161 9.99 -8.48 -1.62
N HIS A 162 8.80 -9.09 -1.68
CA HIS A 162 7.56 -8.38 -2.02
C HIS A 162 7.12 -7.43 -0.89
N THR A 163 7.52 -7.70 0.36
CA THR A 163 7.24 -6.77 1.47
C THR A 163 7.82 -5.39 1.17
N ALA A 164 9.01 -5.32 0.55
CA ALA A 164 9.65 -4.07 0.16
C ALA A 164 8.84 -3.29 -0.88
N VAL A 165 8.19 -3.98 -1.83
CA VAL A 165 7.33 -3.35 -2.83
C VAL A 165 6.13 -2.68 -2.17
N ALA A 166 5.43 -3.42 -1.31
CA ALA A 166 4.26 -2.92 -0.60
C ALA A 166 4.62 -1.74 0.32
N LEU A 167 5.72 -1.87 1.07
CA LEU A 167 6.19 -0.86 2.01
C LEU A 167 6.66 0.42 1.30
N ALA A 168 7.35 0.30 0.16
CA ALA A 168 7.74 1.45 -0.64
C ALA A 168 6.52 2.20 -1.18
N GLY A 169 5.51 1.49 -1.71
CA GLY A 169 4.26 2.12 -2.14
C GLY A 169 3.49 2.78 -1.00
N ALA A 170 3.48 2.16 0.20
CA ALA A 170 2.88 2.76 1.39
C ALA A 170 3.66 4.00 1.88
N TRP A 171 4.99 4.00 1.74
CA TRP A 171 5.83 5.15 2.03
C TRP A 171 5.60 6.29 1.03
N ASP A 172 5.52 6.00 -0.26
CA ASP A 172 5.16 6.98 -1.30
C ASP A 172 3.79 7.61 -1.02
N TYR A 173 2.82 6.80 -0.59
CA TYR A 173 1.51 7.28 -0.15
C TYR A 173 1.62 8.19 1.08
N SER A 174 2.43 7.83 2.08
CA SER A 174 2.71 8.67 3.25
C SER A 174 3.30 10.02 2.84
N GLN A 175 4.29 10.01 1.95
CA GLN A 175 4.90 11.21 1.40
C GLN A 175 3.89 12.07 0.64
N TRP A 176 3.02 11.45 -0.15
CA TRP A 176 1.95 12.16 -0.86
C TRP A 176 0.96 12.83 0.09
N LEU A 177 0.54 12.15 1.16
CA LEU A 177 -0.36 12.71 2.17
C LEU A 177 0.23 13.93 2.90
N GLN A 178 1.56 13.97 3.03
CA GLN A 178 2.28 15.08 3.66
C GLN A 178 2.50 16.26 2.71
N ARG A 179 2.23 16.12 1.41
CA ARG A 179 2.36 17.24 0.46
C ARG A 179 1.31 18.31 0.78
N PRO A 180 1.66 19.61 0.68
CA PRO A 180 0.68 20.68 0.76
C PRO A 180 -0.45 20.45 -0.26
N LYS A 181 -1.71 20.61 0.16
CA LYS A 181 -2.92 20.32 -0.65
C LYS A 181 -3.10 21.21 -1.89
N GLY A 182 -2.10 22.00 -2.25
CA GLY A 182 -2.14 22.96 -3.33
C GLY A 182 -3.19 24.06 -3.09
N VAL A 183 -3.45 24.82 -4.15
CA VAL A 183 -4.52 25.82 -4.19
C VAL A 183 -5.54 25.33 -5.20
N VAL A 184 -6.81 25.25 -4.80
CA VAL A 184 -7.89 24.98 -5.76
C VAL A 184 -7.94 26.16 -6.73
N PRO A 185 -7.67 25.96 -8.04
CA PRO A 185 -7.64 27.07 -8.97
C PRO A 185 -9.04 27.66 -9.13
N LYS A 186 -9.13 28.99 -9.18
CA LYS A 186 -10.34 29.66 -9.67
C LYS A 186 -10.35 29.54 -11.19
N LEU A 187 -11.14 28.60 -11.71
CA LEU A 187 -11.31 28.44 -13.15
C LEU A 187 -12.09 29.64 -13.70
N THR A 188 -11.50 30.34 -14.66
CA THR A 188 -12.14 31.42 -15.42
C THR A 188 -12.76 30.87 -16.69
N GLY A 189 -13.83 31.50 -17.20
CA GLY A 189 -14.47 31.07 -18.45
C GLY A 189 -15.41 29.86 -18.32
N ILE A 190 -15.70 29.42 -17.10
CA ILE A 190 -16.74 28.42 -16.83
C ILE A 190 -18.13 29.07 -16.83
N ASN A 191 -19.11 28.37 -17.42
CA ASN A 191 -20.52 28.80 -17.49
C ASN A 191 -21.39 27.81 -16.70
N LYS A 192 -21.49 28.03 -15.40
CA LYS A 192 -22.24 27.13 -14.49
C LYS A 192 -23.75 27.22 -14.73
N GLU A 193 -24.23 28.36 -15.20
CA GLU A 193 -25.62 28.62 -15.53
C GLU A 193 -26.05 27.73 -16.70
N LYS A 194 -25.30 27.76 -17.82
CA LYS A 194 -25.55 26.88 -18.98
C LYS A 194 -25.49 25.40 -18.60
N ALA A 195 -24.50 25.01 -17.80
CA ALA A 195 -24.39 23.63 -17.33
C ALA A 195 -25.62 23.18 -16.53
N ARG A 196 -26.14 24.05 -15.65
CA ARG A 196 -27.33 23.78 -14.84
C ARG A 196 -28.59 23.70 -15.70
N GLU A 197 -28.72 24.58 -16.69
CA GLU A 197 -29.83 24.58 -17.65
C GLU A 197 -29.88 23.25 -18.41
N ILE A 198 -28.76 22.77 -18.96
CA ILE A 198 -28.68 21.49 -19.67
C ILE A 198 -29.17 20.34 -18.79
N VAL A 199 -28.69 20.26 -17.54
CA VAL A 199 -29.08 19.21 -16.60
C VAL A 199 -30.56 19.32 -16.21
N ALA A 200 -31.04 20.54 -15.92
CA ALA A 200 -32.43 20.78 -15.56
C ALA A 200 -33.39 20.40 -16.70
N SER A 201 -33.11 20.88 -17.92
CA SER A 201 -33.92 20.55 -19.10
C SER A 201 -33.96 19.05 -19.38
N ALA A 202 -32.84 18.35 -19.23
CA ALA A 202 -32.79 16.90 -19.42
C ALA A 202 -33.59 16.14 -18.34
N LEU A 203 -33.57 16.61 -17.10
CA LEU A 203 -34.34 16.02 -16.00
C LEU A 203 -35.85 16.27 -16.14
N GLU A 204 -36.26 17.41 -16.71
CA GLU A 204 -37.66 17.75 -16.98
C GLU A 204 -38.24 16.98 -18.18
N GLN A 205 -37.44 16.80 -19.24
CA GLN A 205 -37.89 16.16 -20.48
C GLN A 205 -38.04 14.64 -20.39
N SER A 206 -37.45 14.01 -19.38
CA SER A 206 -37.50 12.55 -19.21
C SER A 206 -37.71 12.17 -17.75
N SER A 207 -38.74 11.37 -17.51
CA SER A 207 -39.01 10.74 -16.21
C SER A 207 -38.34 9.36 -16.06
N THR A 208 -37.82 8.79 -17.15
CA THR A 208 -37.17 7.46 -17.15
C THR A 208 -35.77 7.52 -16.51
N ARG A 209 -35.43 6.50 -15.72
CA ARG A 209 -34.12 6.38 -15.05
C ARG A 209 -33.50 4.99 -15.30
N PRO A 210 -32.18 4.88 -15.57
CA PRO A 210 -31.19 5.96 -15.66
C PRO A 210 -31.41 6.86 -16.89
N LEU A 211 -31.13 8.16 -16.73
CA LEU A 211 -31.20 9.16 -17.80
C LEU A 211 -29.85 9.22 -18.50
N TRP A 212 -29.86 9.12 -19.83
CA TRP A 212 -28.69 9.31 -20.67
C TRP A 212 -28.84 10.60 -21.47
N LEU A 213 -27.83 11.47 -21.42
CA LEU A 213 -27.78 12.68 -22.25
C LEU A 213 -27.37 12.31 -23.68
N GLU A 214 -27.90 13.05 -24.65
CA GLU A 214 -27.44 13.00 -26.03
C GLU A 214 -26.00 13.53 -26.15
N ALA A 215 -25.25 13.02 -27.13
CA ALA A 215 -23.83 13.36 -27.32
C ALA A 215 -23.57 14.88 -27.44
N SER A 216 -24.49 15.63 -28.06
CA SER A 216 -24.42 17.09 -28.16
C SER A 216 -24.55 17.77 -26.80
N SER A 217 -25.50 17.32 -25.98
CA SER A 217 -25.73 17.86 -24.62
C SER A 217 -24.56 17.55 -23.69
N ILE A 218 -23.94 16.37 -23.82
CA ILE A 218 -22.71 16.02 -23.10
C ILE A 218 -21.57 16.98 -23.50
N SER A 219 -21.41 17.22 -24.80
CA SER A 219 -20.38 18.10 -25.33
C SER A 219 -20.56 19.54 -24.84
N ASP A 220 -21.79 20.05 -24.87
CA ASP A 220 -22.12 21.38 -24.35
C ASP A 220 -21.89 21.51 -22.83
N LEU A 221 -22.23 20.46 -22.07
CA LEU A 221 -22.03 20.42 -20.63
C LEU A 221 -20.53 20.43 -20.28
N LEU A 222 -19.71 19.63 -20.96
CA LEU A 222 -18.26 19.58 -20.77
C LEU A 222 -17.60 20.90 -21.17
N ASN A 223 -17.99 21.48 -22.32
CA ASN A 223 -17.50 22.79 -22.76
C ASN A 223 -17.86 23.91 -21.78
N SER A 224 -18.99 23.81 -21.07
CA SER A 224 -19.36 24.77 -20.02
C SER A 224 -18.37 24.80 -18.84
N TYR A 225 -17.53 23.77 -18.69
CA TYR A 225 -16.44 23.71 -17.72
C TYR A 225 -15.04 23.81 -18.35
N GLY A 226 -14.95 24.18 -19.64
CA GLY A 226 -13.68 24.31 -20.36
C GLY A 226 -13.06 22.96 -20.75
N ILE A 227 -13.80 21.85 -20.63
CA ILE A 227 -13.35 20.53 -21.09
C ILE A 227 -13.69 20.43 -22.58
N GLN A 228 -12.69 20.63 -23.42
CA GLN A 228 -12.83 20.52 -24.86
C GLN A 228 -12.99 19.06 -25.26
N VAL A 229 -14.08 18.77 -25.95
CA VAL A 229 -14.32 17.48 -26.59
C VAL A 229 -14.18 17.61 -28.10
N ALA A 230 -13.81 16.51 -28.76
CA ALA A 230 -13.82 16.46 -30.21
C ALA A 230 -15.24 16.78 -30.73
N VAL A 231 -15.33 17.58 -31.78
CA VAL A 231 -16.61 17.89 -32.41
C VAL A 231 -17.17 16.61 -33.01
N SER A 232 -18.35 16.20 -32.55
CA SER A 232 -19.01 14.97 -32.99
C SER A 232 -20.50 15.20 -33.16
N GLU A 233 -21.07 14.74 -34.27
CA GLU A 233 -22.49 14.83 -34.58
C GLU A 233 -23.05 13.42 -34.80
N SER A 234 -24.22 13.14 -34.20
CA SER A 234 -24.90 11.86 -34.33
C SER A 234 -25.77 11.86 -35.58
N VAL A 235 -25.57 10.88 -36.46
CA VAL A 235 -26.28 10.75 -37.74
C VAL A 235 -26.83 9.33 -37.89
N LYS A 236 -27.88 9.17 -38.70
CA LYS A 236 -28.57 7.88 -38.86
C LYS A 236 -28.29 7.19 -40.20
N THR A 237 -27.59 7.87 -41.12
CA THR A 237 -27.33 7.37 -42.47
C THR A 237 -25.86 7.55 -42.82
N ALA A 238 -25.36 6.71 -43.73
CA ALA A 238 -23.99 6.82 -44.24
C ALA A 238 -23.78 8.12 -45.04
N GLU A 239 -24.80 8.58 -45.76
CA GLU A 239 -24.76 9.83 -46.54
C GLU A 239 -24.66 11.06 -45.63
N ASP A 240 -25.42 11.08 -44.52
CA ASP A 240 -25.30 12.14 -43.52
C ASP A 240 -23.94 12.11 -42.82
N ALA A 241 -23.37 10.94 -42.56
CA ALA A 241 -22.05 10.80 -41.98
C ALA A 241 -20.96 11.40 -42.87
N ALA A 242 -20.98 11.12 -44.18
CA ALA A 242 -20.04 11.70 -45.14
C ALA A 242 -20.15 13.23 -45.17
N ARG A 243 -21.37 13.78 -45.21
CA ARG A 243 -21.62 15.23 -45.22
C ARG A 243 -21.16 15.93 -43.94
N VAL A 244 -21.37 15.30 -42.79
CA VAL A 244 -20.90 15.80 -41.50
C VAL A 244 -19.36 15.75 -41.42
N ALA A 245 -18.74 14.68 -41.90
CA ALA A 245 -17.29 14.54 -41.94
C ALA A 245 -16.62 15.63 -42.78
N GLU A 246 -17.20 16.02 -43.92
CA GLU A 246 -16.70 17.15 -44.72
C GLU A 246 -16.73 18.48 -43.97
N LYS A 247 -17.70 18.70 -43.08
CA LYS A 247 -17.78 19.92 -42.25
C LYS A 247 -16.82 19.91 -41.07
N ILE A 248 -16.68 18.77 -40.40
CA ILE A 248 -15.87 18.62 -39.18
C ILE A 248 -14.38 18.47 -39.53
N GLY A 249 -14.08 17.94 -40.72
CA GLY A 249 -12.73 17.59 -41.16
C GLY A 249 -12.45 16.10 -41.00
N PHE A 250 -11.57 15.58 -41.85
CA PHE A 250 -11.07 14.20 -41.78
C PHE A 250 -9.85 14.13 -40.84
N PRO A 251 -9.62 12.98 -40.17
CA PRO A 251 -8.45 12.75 -39.32
C PRO A 251 -7.11 12.79 -40.09
#